data_AF-A0A0D3V758-F1
#
_entry.id   AF-A0A0D3V758-F1
#
_cell.length_a   1.000
_cell.length_b   1.000
_cell.length_c   1.000
_cell.angle_alpha   90.00
_cell.angle_beta   90.00
_cell.angle_gamma   90.00
#
_symmetry.space_group_name_H-M   'P 1'
#
loop_
_entity.id
_entity.type
_entity.pdbx_description
1 polymer ?
#
loop_
_entity_poly.entity_id
_entity_poly.type
_entity_poly.pdbx_seq_one_letter_code
_entity_poly.pdbx_strand_id
1 'polypeptide(L)'
;MSREHSFLQMLEASSKIQLNIALILEAKAIEAEKIRNWTVNCLSADVLHCHDKQLSVPLQIHGQIVELLEGMTKLENGICSNLKAVLRGQESEEDGGLGMGEMDK
;
A
#
# COMPACT_ATOMS: atom_id res chain seq x y z
N MET A 1 7.74 -5.31 -31.08
CA MET A 1 7.49 -4.26 -30.06
C MET A 1 8.76 -3.46 -29.92
N SER A 2 8.76 -2.15 -30.17
CA SER A 2 9.95 -1.33 -29.91
C SER A 2 10.07 -1.09 -28.41
N ARG A 3 11.30 -0.90 -27.94
CA ARG A 3 11.60 -0.65 -26.53
C ARG A 3 10.89 0.61 -26.02
N GLU A 4 10.81 1.66 -26.83
CA GLU A 4 10.08 2.89 -26.51
C GLU A 4 8.59 2.62 -26.26
N HIS A 5 7.99 1.74 -27.06
CA HIS A 5 6.58 1.37 -26.90
C HIS A 5 6.32 0.62 -25.59
N SER A 6 7.24 -0.28 -25.19
CA SER A 6 7.15 -0.96 -23.90
C SER A 6 7.28 0.00 -22.72
N PHE A 7 8.20 0.97 -22.79
CA PHE A 7 8.34 2.00 -21.74
C PHE A 7 7.09 2.87 -21.61
N LEU A 8 6.49 3.28 -22.74
CA LEU A 8 5.24 4.03 -22.72
C LEU A 8 4.09 3.25 -22.09
N GLN A 9 3.95 1.95 -22.40
CA GLN A 9 2.95 1.11 -21.75
C GLN A 9 3.18 0.97 -20.24
N MET A 10 4.43 0.83 -19.81
CA MET A 10 4.78 0.71 -18.39
C MET A 10 4.48 2.00 -17.62
N LEU A 11 4.72 3.16 -18.24
CA LEU A 11 4.42 4.47 -17.68
C LEU A 11 2.91 4.70 -17.58
N GLU A 12 2.16 4.30 -18.61
CA GLU A 12 0.69 4.35 -18.62
C GLU A 12 0.08 3.42 -17.56
N ALA A 13 0.61 2.20 -17.41
CA ALA A 13 0.17 1.29 -16.36
C ALA A 13 0.46 1.86 -14.96
N SER A 14 1.64 2.45 -14.76
CA SER A 14 2.02 3.08 -13.49
C SER A 14 1.12 4.26 -13.14
N SER A 15 0.74 5.11 -14.11
CA SER A 15 -0.17 6.23 -13.85
C SER A 15 -1.57 5.75 -13.47
N LYS A 16 -2.09 4.70 -14.13
CA LYS A 16 -3.37 4.08 -13.77
C LYS A 16 -3.37 3.49 -12.37
N ILE A 17 -2.27 2.83 -11.97
CA ILE A 17 -2.10 2.31 -10.61
C ILE A 17 -2.11 3.46 -9.60
N GLN A 18 -1.36 4.55 -9.86
CA GLN A 18 -1.32 5.72 -8.98
C GLN A 18 -2.70 6.38 -8.84
N LEU A 19 -3.46 6.49 -9.93
CA LEU A 19 -4.83 7.01 -9.88
C LEU A 19 -5.75 6.14 -9.03
N ASN A 20 -5.68 4.81 -9.19
CA ASN A 20 -6.47 3.89 -8.36
C ASN A 20 -6.11 3.98 -6.88
N ILE A 21 -4.82 4.13 -6.55
CA ILE A 21 -4.37 4.36 -5.17
C ILE A 21 -4.97 5.67 -4.63
N ALA A 22 -4.92 6.75 -5.40
CA ALA A 22 -5.50 8.04 -4.99
C ALA A 22 -7.01 7.92 -4.69
N LEU A 23 -7.76 7.22 -5.55
CA LEU A 23 -9.20 6.98 -5.35
C LEU A 23 -9.49 6.15 -4.08
N ILE A 24 -8.68 5.12 -3.81
CA ILE A 24 -8.80 4.31 -2.59
C ILE A 24 -8.54 5.18 -1.36
N LEU A 25 -7.50 6.01 -1.39
CA LEU A 25 -7.14 6.89 -0.28
C LEU A 25 -8.22 7.94 0.00
N GLU A 26 -8.83 8.51 -1.04
CA GLU A 26 -9.96 9.44 -0.89
C GLU A 26 -11.17 8.78 -0.22
N ALA A 27 -11.55 7.58 -0.69
CA ALA A 27 -12.63 6.81 -0.07
C ALA A 27 -12.32 6.46 1.39
N LYS A 28 -11.07 6.13 1.70
CA LYS A 28 -10.60 5.85 3.06
C LYS A 28 -10.62 7.09 3.96
N ALA A 29 -10.28 8.26 3.44
CA ALA A 29 -10.38 9.51 4.18
C ALA A 29 -11.84 9.82 4.57
N ILE A 30 -12.79 9.60 3.67
CA ILE A 30 -14.23 9.76 3.95
C ILE A 30 -14.70 8.78 5.03
N GLU A 31 -14.26 7.52 4.97
CA GLU A 31 -14.58 6.51 5.98
C GLU A 31 -13.99 6.87 7.36
N ALA A 32 -12.73 7.30 7.40
CA ALA A 32 -12.07 7.76 8.62
C ALA A 32 -12.79 8.96 9.24
N GLU A 33 -13.24 9.91 8.42
CA GLU A 33 -14.00 11.08 8.87
C GLU A 33 -15.38 10.69 9.45
N LYS A 34 -16.05 9.68 8.87
CA LYS A 34 -17.28 9.11 9.44
C LYS A 34 -17.02 8.45 10.79
N ILE A 35 -15.95 7.65 10.90
CA ILE A 35 -15.57 7.00 12.17
C ILE A 35 -15.21 8.06 13.21
N ARG A 36 -14.48 9.12 12.84
CA ARG A 36 -14.16 10.25 13.71
C ARG A 36 -15.42 10.92 14.23
N ASN A 37 -16.36 11.26 13.34
CA ASN A 37 -17.62 11.91 13.73
C ASN A 37 -18.49 10.99 14.58
N TRP A 38 -18.57 9.70 14.26
CA TRP A 38 -19.26 8.71 15.09
C TRP A 38 -18.60 8.61 16.47
N THR A 39 -17.27 8.53 16.52
CA THR A 39 -16.48 8.47 17.76
C THR A 39 -16.77 9.69 18.61
N VAL A 40 -16.61 10.91 18.09
CA VAL A 40 -16.88 12.15 18.85
C VAL A 40 -18.31 12.20 19.38
N ASN A 41 -19.29 11.73 18.62
CA ASN A 41 -20.70 11.79 19.00
C ASN A 41 -21.17 10.62 19.87
N CYS A 42 -20.51 9.46 19.82
CA CYS A 42 -20.86 8.27 20.60
C CYS A 42 -19.95 8.06 21.82
N LEU A 43 -18.74 8.62 21.84
CA LEU A 43 -17.83 8.64 22.99
C LEU A 43 -17.97 9.90 23.84
N SER A 44 -19.17 10.45 23.91
CA SER A 44 -19.51 11.40 24.97
C SER A 44 -20.14 10.64 26.14
N ALA A 45 -19.87 11.11 27.36
CA ALA A 45 -20.45 10.54 28.59
C ALA A 45 -21.99 10.54 28.58
N ASP A 46 -22.61 11.40 27.76
CA ASP A 46 -24.05 11.52 27.59
C ASP A 46 -24.67 10.39 26.75
N VAL A 47 -23.88 9.61 25.99
CA VAL A 47 -24.41 8.52 25.14
C VAL A 47 -24.12 7.13 25.74
N LEU A 48 -23.03 6.97 26.48
CA LEU A 48 -22.74 5.72 27.20
C LEU A 48 -23.07 5.84 28.68
N HIS A 49 -24.30 5.49 29.05
CA HIS A 49 -24.75 5.47 30.45
C HIS A 49 -24.27 4.24 31.26
N CYS A 50 -23.57 3.30 30.62
CA CYS A 50 -23.06 2.08 31.27
C CYS A 50 -21.52 2.12 31.29
N HIS A 51 -20.95 2.17 32.49
CA HIS A 51 -19.51 2.39 32.71
C HIS A 51 -18.62 1.33 32.03
N ASP A 52 -19.02 0.06 32.05
CA ASP A 52 -18.26 -1.02 31.39
C ASP A 52 -18.14 -0.81 29.87
N LYS A 53 -19.19 -0.27 29.24
CA LYS A 53 -19.21 -0.04 27.80
C LYS A 53 -18.37 1.18 27.40
N GLN A 54 -18.14 2.13 28.32
CA GLN A 54 -17.33 3.34 28.08
C GLN A 54 -15.88 3.00 27.77
N LEU A 55 -15.40 1.84 28.23
CA LEU A 55 -14.03 1.39 28.00
C LEU A 55 -13.95 0.25 26.95
N SER A 56 -14.87 -0.71 26.99
CA SER A 56 -14.78 -1.90 26.13
C SER A 56 -14.98 -1.59 24.65
N VAL A 57 -15.93 -0.71 24.33
CA VAL A 57 -16.29 -0.38 22.93
C VAL A 57 -15.17 0.41 22.24
N PRO A 58 -14.58 1.46 22.85
CA PRO A 58 -13.47 2.18 22.22
C PRO A 58 -12.25 1.30 22.01
N LEU A 59 -11.90 0.47 23.00
CA LEU A 59 -10.76 -0.44 22.88
C LEU A 59 -10.93 -1.41 21.71
N GLN A 60 -12.13 -1.96 21.51
CA GLN A 60 -12.41 -2.84 20.39
C GLN A 60 -12.21 -2.12 19.04
N ILE A 61 -12.73 -0.89 18.92
CA ILE A 61 -12.64 -0.12 17.69
C ILE A 61 -11.20 0.31 17.40
N HIS A 62 -10.46 0.77 18.42
CA HIS A 62 -9.05 1.08 18.28
C HIS A 62 -8.23 -0.16 17.87
N GLY A 63 -8.56 -1.35 18.38
CA GLY A 63 -7.96 -2.61 17.92
C GLY A 63 -8.16 -2.86 16.42
N GLN A 64 -9.39 -2.70 15.92
CA GLN A 64 -9.70 -2.84 14.49
C GLN A 64 -8.95 -1.82 13.61
N ILE A 65 -8.78 -0.59 14.10
CA ILE A 65 -8.00 0.44 13.41
C ILE A 65 -6.52 0.05 13.31
N VAL A 66 -5.95 -0.51 14.38
CA VAL A 66 -4.56 -0.99 14.38
C VAL A 66 -4.38 -2.11 13.34
N GLU A 67 -5.26 -3.11 13.32
CA GLU A 67 -5.21 -4.21 12.33
C GLU A 67 -5.29 -3.71 10.89
N LEU A 68 -6.15 -2.71 10.62
CA LEU A 68 -6.26 -2.09 9.31
C LEU A 68 -4.94 -1.42 8.89
N LEU A 69 -4.32 -0.65 9.79
CA LEU A 69 -3.06 0.03 9.51
C LEU A 69 -1.93 -0.97 9.21
N GLU A 70 -1.85 -2.06 9.98
CA GLU A 70 -0.87 -3.13 9.71
C GLU A 70 -1.08 -3.78 8.34
N GLY A 71 -2.34 -4.02 7.95
CA GLY A 71 -2.68 -4.55 6.63
C GLY A 71 -2.27 -3.61 5.50
N MET A 72 -2.52 -2.31 5.65
CA MET A 72 -2.11 -1.29 4.67
C MET A 72 -0.59 -1.23 4.51
N THR A 73 0.16 -1.22 5.62
CA THR A 73 1.63 -1.22 5.57
C THR A 73 2.18 -2.45 4.85
N LYS A 74 1.61 -3.64 5.09
CA LYS A 74 2.02 -4.87 4.38
C LYS A 74 1.76 -4.76 2.87
N LEU A 75 0.61 -4.21 2.48
CA LEU A 75 0.25 -4.00 1.07
C LEU A 75 1.23 -3.03 0.39
N GLU A 76 1.49 -1.87 0.98
CA GLU A 76 2.43 -0.87 0.44
C GLU A 76 3.84 -1.43 0.26
N ASN A 77 4.32 -2.21 1.24
CA ASN A 77 5.59 -2.91 1.15
C ASN A 77 5.61 -3.93 0.00
N GLY A 78 4.51 -4.67 -0.20
CA GLY A 78 4.36 -5.60 -1.32
C GLY A 78 4.42 -4.90 -2.69
N ILE A 79 3.74 -3.76 -2.84
CA ILE A 79 3.81 -2.93 -4.05
C ILE A 79 5.24 -2.43 -4.27
N CYS A 80 5.90 -1.91 -3.23
CA CYS A 80 7.28 -1.45 -3.32
C CYS A 80 8.23 -2.57 -3.76
N SER A 81 8.06 -3.78 -3.21
CA SER A 81 8.83 -4.97 -3.59
C SER A 81 8.61 -5.34 -5.06
N ASN A 82 7.36 -5.37 -5.52
CA ASN A 82 7.03 -5.67 -6.91
C ASN A 82 7.63 -4.63 -7.87
N LEU A 83 7.57 -3.34 -7.52
CA LEU A 83 8.16 -2.29 -8.33
C LEU A 83 9.70 -2.43 -8.41
N LYS A 84 10.35 -2.73 -7.28
CA LYS A 84 11.79 -3.04 -7.25
C LYS A 84 12.15 -4.23 -8.13
N ALA A 85 11.35 -5.30 -8.12
CA ALA A 85 11.58 -6.48 -8.95
C ALA A 85 11.46 -6.17 -10.44
N VAL A 86 10.45 -5.39 -10.84
CA VAL A 86 10.28 -4.93 -12.23
C VAL A 86 11.47 -4.06 -12.67
N LEU A 87 11.94 -3.15 -11.80
CA LEU A 87 13.09 -2.29 -12.10
C LEU A 87 14.41 -3.06 -12.15
N ARG A 88 14.64 -4.03 -11.24
CA ARG A 88 15.86 -4.86 -11.23
C ARG A 88 15.89 -5.90 -12.34
N GLY A 89 14.74 -6.34 -12.83
CA GLY A 89 14.65 -7.17 -14.03
C GLY A 89 15.21 -6.50 -15.29
N GLN A 90 15.46 -5.18 -15.27
CA GLN A 90 16.11 -4.46 -16.36
C GLN A 90 17.64 -4.41 -16.26
N GLU A 91 18.23 -4.69 -15.10
CA GLU A 91 19.70 -4.68 -14.91
C GLU A 91 20.35 -6.05 -15.19
N SER A 92 19.56 -7.12 -15.39
CA SER A 92 20.09 -8.49 -15.59
C SER A 92 20.14 -8.96 -17.05
N GLU A 93 19.87 -8.10 -18.03
CA GLU A 93 20.09 -8.41 -19.46
C GLU A 93 21.30 -7.70 -20.08
N GLU A 94 22.05 -6.91 -19.28
CA GLU A 94 23.33 -6.27 -19.67
C GLU A 94 24.48 -6.71 -18.74
N ASP A 95 24.61 -8.00 -18.43
CA ASP A 95 25.93 -8.57 -18.10
C ASP A 95 26.32 -9.53 -19.23
N GLY A 96 26.89 -8.91 -20.27
CA GLY A 96 27.33 -9.55 -21.48
C GLY A 96 28.46 -10.55 -21.22
N GLY A 97 28.47 -11.59 -22.04
CA GLY A 97 29.50 -12.61 -22.04
C GLY A 97 30.93 -12.07 -22.00
N LEU A 98 31.66 -12.50 -20.98
CA LEU A 98 33.11 -12.70 -21.02
C LEU A 98 33.42 -14.11 -20.50
N GLY A 99 32.84 -15.11 -21.17
CA GLY A 99 33.36 -16.47 -21.20
C GLY A 99 34.21 -16.68 -22.45
N MET A 100 35.15 -15.75 -22.74
CA MET A 100 36.16 -15.98 -23.76
C MET A 100 37.26 -16.84 -23.15
N GLY A 101 37.62 -17.90 -23.85
CA GLY A 101 38.51 -18.95 -23.38
C GLY A 101 39.86 -18.45 -22.89
N GLU A 102 40.28 -19.04 -21.77
CA GLU A 102 41.68 -19.12 -21.38
C GLU A 102 42.12 -20.56 -21.66
N MET A 103 42.58 -20.78 -22.91
CA MET A 103 43.58 -21.80 -23.20
C MET A 103 44.96 -21.19 -22.91
N ASP A 104 45.87 -22.08 -22.49
CA ASP A 104 47.34 -21.94 -22.40
C ASP A 104 47.95 -21.46 -21.07
N LYS A 105 48.22 -22.40 -20.15
CA LYS A 105 49.55 -23.07 -20.05
C LYS A 105 49.57 -24.21 -19.03
#